data_AF-A0A527ZBY2-F1
#
_entry.id   AF-A0A527ZBY2-F1
#
_cell.length_a   1.000
_cell.length_b   1.000
_cell.length_c   1.000
_cell.angle_alpha   90.00
_cell.angle_beta   90.00
_cell.angle_gamma   90.00
#
_symmetry.space_group_name_H-M   'P 1'
#
loop_
_entity.id
_entity.type
_entity.pdbx_description
1 polymer ?
#
loop_
_entity_poly.entity_id
_entity_poly.type
_entity_poly.pdbx_seq_one_letter_code
_entity_poly.pdbx_strand_id
1 'polypeptide(L)' 'MHARSPNNTGSLLIAAISGRALAAAARRAGYRPLVADFFCDTDTVALAERATMLPGDLQGGIDRERI' A
#
# COMPACT_ATOMS: atom_id res chain seq x y z
N MET A 1 -2.79 21.00 -3.14
CA MET A 1 -3.86 20.16 -3.70
C MET A 1 -4.20 19.08 -2.66
N HIS A 2 -5.38 19.14 -2.03
CA HIS A 2 -5.84 18.08 -1.10
C HIS A 2 -6.91 17.27 -1.81
N ALA A 3 -6.63 16.01 -2.14
CA ALA A 3 -7.64 15.09 -2.62
C ALA A 3 -8.61 14.78 -1.46
N ARG A 4 -9.80 15.39 -1.47
CA ARG A 4 -10.88 15.06 -0.54
C ARG A 4 -11.67 13.90 -1.15
N SER A 5 -11.36 12.65 -0.77
CA SER A 5 -12.33 11.58 -1.00
C SER A 5 -13.50 11.77 -0.02
N PRO A 6 -14.74 11.43 -0.43
CA PRO A 6 -15.95 11.63 0.39
C PRO A 6 -15.90 10.95 1.77
N ASN A 7 -15.06 9.91 1.93
CA ASN A 7 -14.82 9.21 3.19
C ASN A 7 -13.37 9.41 3.64
N ASN A 8 -13.09 10.42 4.47
CA ASN A 8 -11.74 10.65 5.01
C ASN A 8 -11.28 9.58 6.02
N THR A 9 -12.14 8.61 6.36
CA THR A 9 -11.89 7.50 7.28
C THR A 9 -11.89 6.13 6.59
N GLY A 10 -11.99 6.09 5.26
CA GLY A 10 -12.04 4.85 4.50
C GLY A 10 -10.72 4.08 4.50
N SER A 11 -10.78 2.78 4.24
CA SER A 11 -9.59 2.00 3.89
C SER A 11 -9.19 2.27 2.44
N LEU A 12 -7.87 2.35 2.18
CA LEU A 12 -7.30 2.63 0.86
C LEU A 12 -6.37 1.48 0.46
N LEU A 13 -6.69 0.76 -0.62
CA LEU A 13 -5.80 -0.25 -1.17
C LEU A 13 -4.68 0.39 -2.01
N ILE A 14 -3.44 0.04 -1.68
CA ILE A 14 -2.22 0.42 -2.37
C ILE A 14 -1.59 -0.85 -2.94
N ALA A 15 -1.68 -1.03 -4.26
CA ALA A 15 -0.94 -2.05 -4.98
C ALA A 15 0.20 -1.36 -5.75
N ALA A 16 1.44 -1.59 -5.34
CA ALA A 16 2.60 -0.89 -5.89
C ALA A 16 3.86 -1.75 -5.84
N ILE A 17 4.88 -1.40 -6.62
CA ILE A 17 6.22 -2.00 -6.47
C ILE A 17 6.76 -1.75 -5.05
N SER A 18 6.59 -0.52 -4.54
CA SER A 18 6.84 -0.16 -3.14
C SER A 18 5.75 0.78 -2.63
N GLY A 19 5.06 0.39 -1.55
CA GLY A 19 3.92 1.12 -0.99
C GLY A 19 4.28 2.14 0.09
N ARG A 20 5.51 2.09 0.65
CA ARG A 20 5.97 2.85 1.83
C ARG A 20 5.56 4.33 1.84
N ALA A 21 5.95 5.08 0.82
CA ALA A 21 5.72 6.53 0.75
C ALA A 21 4.23 6.87 0.58
N LEU A 22 3.50 6.04 -0.17
CA LEU A 22 2.07 6.21 -0.40
C LEU A 22 1.27 5.87 0.86
N ALA A 23 1.66 4.84 1.61
CA ALA A 23 1.07 4.49 2.90
C ALA A 23 1.27 5.63 3.92
N ALA A 24 2.47 6.22 3.96
CA ALA A 24 2.74 7.38 4.80
C ALA A 24 1.85 8.59 4.43
N ALA A 25 1.67 8.86 3.14
CA ALA A 25 0.80 9.93 2.66
C ALA A 25 -0.69 9.67 2.97
N ALA A 26 -1.16 8.45 2.74
CA ALA A 26 -2.52 8.02 3.03
C ALA A 26 -2.87 8.20 4.50
N ARG A 27 -1.95 7.80 5.40
CA ARG A 27 -2.12 7.94 6.84
C ARG A 27 -2.15 9.41 7.28
N ARG A 28 -1.31 10.28 6.71
CA ARG A 28 -1.40 11.74 6.94
C ARG A 28 -2.72 12.34 6.46
N ALA A 29 -3.31 11.77 5.42
CA ALA A 29 -4.60 12.19 4.88
C ALA A 29 -5.81 11.59 5.64
N GLY A 30 -5.60 10.76 6.66
CA GLY A 30 -6.64 10.18 7.49
C GLY A 30 -7.13 8.79 7.05
N TYR A 31 -6.63 8.25 5.95
CA TYR A 31 -7.01 6.91 5.49
C TYR A 31 -6.35 5.81 6.31
N ARG A 32 -6.92 4.62 6.22
CA ARG A 32 -6.31 3.38 6.68
C ARG A 32 -5.72 2.60 5.50
N PRO A 33 -4.39 2.66 5.27
CA PRO A 33 -3.81 2.04 4.08
C PRO A 33 -3.72 0.52 4.21
N LEU A 34 -4.15 -0.20 3.18
CA LEU A 34 -3.91 -1.61 2.96
C LEU A 34 -2.86 -1.72 1.86
N VAL A 35 -1.70 -2.30 2.13
CA VAL A 35 -0.56 -2.30 1.22
C VAL A 35 -0.30 -3.70 0.68
N ALA A 36 -0.14 -3.81 -0.63
CA ALA A 36 0.36 -4.97 -1.33
C ALA A 36 1.55 -4.52 -2.18
N ASP A 37 2.76 -4.91 -1.79
CA ASP A 37 4.00 -4.54 -2.49
C ASP A 37 5.07 -5.65 -2.45
N PHE A 38 6.21 -5.47 -3.10
CA PHE A 38 7.24 -6.52 -3.18
C PHE A 38 8.20 -6.58 -1.98
N PHE A 39 8.17 -5.58 -1.11
CA PHE A 39 9.17 -5.45 -0.05
C PHE A 39 8.59 -5.80 1.32
N CYS A 40 7.36 -5.34 1.60
CA CYS A 40 6.66 -5.52 2.86
C CYS A 40 7.56 -5.19 4.07
N ASP A 41 8.38 -4.15 3.93
CA ASP A 41 9.36 -3.72 4.94
C ASP A 41 8.68 -3.41 6.28
N THR A 42 9.44 -3.48 7.38
CA THR A 42 8.93 -3.25 8.74
C THR A 42 8.29 -1.88 8.95
N ASP A 43 8.81 -0.84 8.28
CA ASP A 43 8.24 0.50 8.29
C ASP A 43 6.91 0.58 7.52
N THR A 44 6.79 -0.18 6.42
CA THR A 44 5.56 -0.30 5.63
C THR A 44 4.48 -1.00 6.45
N VAL A 45 4.82 -2.07 7.16
CA VAL A 45 3.94 -2.75 8.12
C VAL A 45 3.49 -1.81 9.25
N ALA A 46 4.38 -0.94 9.75
CA ALA A 46 4.03 0.01 10.81
C ALA A 46 3.08 1.13 10.34
N LEU A 47 3.15 1.49 9.06
CA LEU A 47 2.29 2.53 8.46
C LEU A 47 0.92 1.98 8.05
N ALA A 48 0.89 0.76 7.51
CA ALA A 48 -0.30 0.10 6.98
C ALA A 48 -1.20 -0.50 8.07
N GLU A 49 -2.50 -0.53 7.83
CA GLU A 49 -3.46 -1.35 8.60
C GLU A 49 -3.24 -2.85 8.34
N ARG A 50 -2.92 -3.18 7.08
CA ARG A 50 -2.44 -4.49 6.64
C ARG A 50 -1.41 -4.31 5.55
N ALA A 51 -0.34 -5.09 5.60
CA ALA A 51 0.63 -5.20 4.53
C ALA A 51 0.76 -6.67 4.12
N THR A 52 0.86 -6.92 2.82
CA THR A 52 1.18 -8.23 2.27
C THR A 52 2.27 -8.09 1.23
N MET A 53 3.19 -9.07 1.20
CA MET A 53 4.16 -9.17 0.12
C MET A 53 3.48 -9.79 -1.10
N LEU A 54 3.56 -9.12 -2.25
CA LEU A 54 3.09 -9.64 -3.51
C LEU A 54 4.12 -10.60 -4.10
N PRO A 55 3.70 -11.76 -4.63
CA PRO A 55 4.58 -12.62 -5.39
C PRO A 55 4.92 -11.95 -6.73
N GLY A 56 6.16 -12.10 -7.17
CA GLY A 56 6.67 -11.43 -8.36
C GLY A 56 8.05 -10.84 -8.12
N ASP A 57 8.52 -10.08 -9.11
CA ASP A 57 9.79 -9.37 -9.03
C ASP A 57 9.76 -8.07 -9.86
N LEU A 58 10.85 -7.30 -9.80
CA LEU A 58 10.94 -6.00 -10.46
C LEU A 58 10.99 -6.09 -12.00
N GLN A 59 11.38 -7.23 -12.56
CA GLN A 59 11.48 -7.47 -14.01
C GLN A 59 10.16 -8.00 -14.57
N GLY A 60 9.57 -9.00 -13.91
CA GLY A 60 8.35 -9.70 -14.32
C GLY A 60 7.06 -9.06 -13.80
N GLY A 61 7.16 -8.15 -12.82
CA GLY A 61 5.98 -7.58 -12.16
C GLY A 61 5.28 -8.59 -11.25
N ILE A 62 3.99 -8.39 -11.03
CA ILE A 62 3.19 -9.23 -10.12
C ILE A 62 2.93 -10.58 -10.78
N ASP A 63 3.27 -11.66 -10.08
CA ASP A 63 2.99 -13.03 -10.51
C ASP A 63 1.50 -13.33 -10.32
N ARG A 64 0.79 -13.48 -11.45
CA ARG A 64 -0.66 -13.67 -11.47
C ARG A 64 -1.12 -15.06 -11.05
N GLU A 65 -0.25 -16.06 -11.14
CA GLU A 65 -0.58 -17.45 -10.81
C GLU A 65 -0.44 -17.71 -9.30
N ARG A 66 0.08 -16.74 -8.53
CA ARG A 66 0.42 -16.89 -7.11
C ARG A 66 -0.33 -15.92 -6.19
N ILE A 67 -1.20 -15.07 -6.72
CA ILE A 67 -2.03 -14.10 -6.00
C ILE A 67 -3.43 -14.61 -5.73
#